data_AF-A0AAW5IQP4-F1
#
_entry.id   AF-A0AAW5IQP4-F1
#
_cell.length_a   1.000
_cell.length_b   1.000
_cell.length_c   1.000
_cell.angle_alpha   90.00
_cell.angle_beta   90.00
_cell.angle_gamma   90.00
#
_symmetry.space_group_name_H-M   'P 1'
#
loop_
_entity.id
_entity.type
_entity.pdbx_description
1 polymer ?
#
loop_
_entity_poly.entity_id
_entity_poly.type
_entity_poly.pdbx_seq_one_letter_code
_entity_poly.pdbx_strand_id
1 'polypeptide(L)'
;MSKRINSYQAVAAFVRGFFEAYARGIIDATIEGNDFSKKNDPKQIKQMMLEHYGEVNQYFFDIMFSTLVRLNYKTAEEANERMKKNFDSMKQADPTFEPTMLDYLRIACKSNQLYKAMESEYKRNFTWLLQGKFTTLEEHVRDYTHGILISLTDEPMAIHLLVRIIVKAYAAGLKCGSKEGEQHQLHMPTLHGMLLNNVNILLNETPLKSSTEDPVALFKEACKNEEENINVLFNTLNDAMKELAEE
;
A
#
# COMPACT_ATOMS: atom_id res chain seq x y z
N MET A 1 4.19 9.76 -24.73
CA MET A 1 4.07 10.53 -23.47
C MET A 1 3.63 9.56 -22.40
N SER A 2 4.38 9.40 -21.32
CA SER A 2 3.95 8.52 -20.21
C SER A 2 2.67 9.09 -19.59
N LYS A 3 1.64 8.24 -19.48
CA LYS A 3 0.38 8.57 -18.81
C LYS A 3 0.69 8.84 -17.34
N ARG A 4 0.00 9.82 -16.75
CA ARG A 4 0.29 10.26 -15.39
C ARG A 4 -0.90 10.05 -14.46
N ILE A 5 -0.60 9.68 -13.23
CA ILE A 5 -1.54 9.42 -12.14
C ILE A 5 -1.51 10.61 -11.18
N ASN A 6 -2.68 11.01 -10.71
CA ASN A 6 -2.82 12.01 -9.66
C ASN A 6 -2.25 11.47 -8.34
N SER A 7 -1.44 12.24 -7.62
CA SER A 7 -0.91 11.79 -6.32
C SER A 7 -1.98 11.44 -5.28
N TYR A 8 -3.19 12.02 -5.33
CA TYR A 8 -4.30 11.60 -4.46
C TYR A 8 -4.74 10.17 -4.77
N GLN A 9 -4.93 9.86 -6.05
CA GLN A 9 -5.28 8.52 -6.54
C GLN A 9 -4.17 7.52 -6.20
N ALA A 10 -2.91 7.87 -6.44
CA ALA A 10 -1.77 7.03 -6.09
C ALA A 10 -1.71 6.75 -4.58
N VAL A 11 -1.79 7.79 -3.74
CA VAL A 11 -1.78 7.64 -2.27
C VAL A 11 -2.96 6.82 -1.78
N ALA A 12 -4.16 7.02 -2.33
CA ALA A 12 -5.34 6.24 -1.95
C ALA A 12 -5.15 4.75 -2.30
N ALA A 13 -4.65 4.44 -3.49
CA ALA A 13 -4.34 3.07 -3.90
C ALA A 13 -3.22 2.45 -3.05
N PHE A 14 -2.19 3.23 -2.71
CA PHE A 14 -1.07 2.77 -1.87
C PHE A 14 -1.53 2.42 -0.45
N VAL A 15 -2.33 3.28 0.17
CA VAL A 15 -2.86 3.03 1.52
C VAL A 15 -3.82 1.84 1.51
N ARG A 16 -4.71 1.74 0.51
CA ARG A 16 -5.57 0.56 0.35
C ARG A 16 -4.73 -0.72 0.20
N GLY A 17 -3.75 -0.70 -0.70
CA GLY A 17 -2.86 -1.83 -0.98
C GLY A 17 -2.09 -2.27 0.25
N PHE A 18 -1.59 -1.33 1.06
CA PHE A 18 -0.96 -1.64 2.33
C PHE A 18 -1.90 -2.41 3.27
N PHE A 19 -3.08 -1.87 3.54
CA PHE A 19 -4.00 -2.45 4.53
C PHE A 19 -4.57 -3.79 4.09
N GLU A 20 -4.91 -3.92 2.80
CA GLU A 20 -5.35 -5.19 2.24
C GLU A 20 -4.25 -6.24 2.36
N ALA A 21 -3.03 -5.91 1.94
CA ALA A 21 -1.89 -6.82 1.96
C ALA A 21 -1.50 -7.22 3.38
N TYR A 22 -1.38 -6.28 4.30
CA TYR A 22 -1.04 -6.55 5.70
C TYR A 22 -2.05 -7.49 6.37
N ALA A 23 -3.35 -7.17 6.25
CA ALA A 23 -4.40 -8.00 6.84
C ALA A 23 -4.47 -9.39 6.19
N ARG A 24 -4.33 -9.48 4.86
CA ARG A 24 -4.28 -10.77 4.16
C ARG A 24 -3.07 -11.61 4.57
N GLY A 25 -1.93 -10.98 4.84
CA GLY A 25 -0.74 -11.65 5.34
C GLY A 25 -1.00 -12.31 6.69
N ILE A 26 -1.59 -11.57 7.65
CA ILE A 26 -1.96 -12.13 8.95
C ILE A 26 -2.92 -13.31 8.77
N ILE A 27 -3.99 -13.10 7.99
CA ILE A 27 -5.02 -14.11 7.76
C ILE A 27 -4.44 -15.38 7.13
N ASP A 28 -3.53 -15.25 6.16
CA ASP A 28 -2.90 -16.40 5.49
C ASP A 28 -1.91 -17.12 6.39
N ALA A 29 -1.28 -16.43 7.35
CA ALA A 29 -0.43 -17.07 8.37
C ALA A 29 -1.26 -17.82 9.42
N THR A 30 -2.46 -17.35 9.76
CA THR A 30 -3.29 -17.95 10.81
C THR A 30 -4.28 -19.00 10.29
N ILE A 31 -4.79 -18.84 9.07
CA ILE A 31 -5.78 -19.74 8.46
C ILE A 31 -5.13 -20.50 7.32
N GLU A 32 -4.79 -21.76 7.60
CA GLU A 32 -4.20 -22.65 6.62
C GLU A 32 -5.13 -22.96 5.43
N GLY A 33 -4.53 -23.19 4.27
CA GLY A 33 -5.22 -23.61 3.05
C GLY A 33 -6.04 -22.50 2.38
N ASN A 34 -7.04 -22.90 1.59
CA ASN A 34 -7.82 -22.01 0.73
C ASN A 34 -9.27 -21.84 1.20
N ASP A 35 -9.52 -21.89 2.51
CA ASP A 35 -10.87 -21.70 3.08
C ASP A 35 -11.30 -20.23 2.96
N PHE A 36 -11.80 -19.87 1.77
CA PHE A 36 -12.23 -18.51 1.44
C PHE A 36 -13.32 -18.01 2.40
N SER A 37 -14.19 -18.90 2.88
CA SER A 37 -15.27 -18.53 3.78
C SER A 37 -14.74 -18.08 5.14
N LYS A 38 -13.76 -18.78 5.70
CA LYS A 38 -13.10 -18.40 6.95
C LYS A 38 -12.21 -17.17 6.77
N LYS A 39 -11.42 -17.12 5.70
CA LYS A 39 -10.53 -15.99 5.38
C LYS A 39 -11.28 -14.68 5.12
N ASN A 40 -12.59 -14.73 4.89
CA ASN A 40 -13.45 -13.57 4.72
C ASN A 40 -14.58 -13.48 5.77
N ASP A 41 -14.50 -14.27 6.84
CA ASP A 41 -15.46 -14.16 7.95
C ASP A 41 -15.21 -12.85 8.71
N PRO A 42 -16.23 -11.99 8.90
CA PRO A 42 -16.04 -10.69 9.53
C PRO A 42 -15.53 -10.76 10.96
N LYS A 43 -15.89 -11.80 11.72
CA LYS A 43 -15.41 -11.95 13.09
C LYS A 43 -13.92 -12.28 13.09
N GLN A 44 -13.48 -13.17 12.20
CA GLN A 44 -12.07 -13.53 12.06
C GLN A 44 -11.22 -12.33 11.63
N ILE A 45 -11.62 -11.60 10.58
CA ILE A 45 -10.89 -10.40 10.13
C ILE A 45 -10.74 -9.42 11.30
N LYS A 46 -11.85 -9.11 11.98
CA LYS A 46 -11.83 -8.17 13.11
C LYS A 46 -10.93 -8.64 14.23
N GLN A 47 -11.01 -9.92 14.60
CA GLN A 47 -10.21 -10.48 15.69
C GLN A 47 -8.72 -10.39 15.37
N MET A 48 -8.29 -10.84 14.20
CA MET A 48 -6.89 -10.80 13.78
C MET A 48 -6.34 -9.36 13.78
N MET A 49 -7.15 -8.40 13.34
CA MET A 49 -6.74 -6.99 13.31
C MET A 49 -6.68 -6.34 14.70
N LEU A 50 -7.44 -6.84 15.67
CA LEU A 50 -7.36 -6.40 17.07
C LEU A 50 -6.16 -6.99 17.79
N GLU A 51 -5.82 -8.25 17.50
CA GLU A 51 -4.66 -8.95 18.07
C GLU A 51 -3.34 -8.30 17.67
N HIS A 52 -3.27 -7.75 16.45
CA HIS A 52 -2.08 -7.08 15.90
C HIS A 52 -2.24 -5.56 15.74
N TYR A 53 -3.13 -4.93 16.54
CA TYR A 53 -3.43 -3.51 16.42
C TYR A 53 -2.21 -2.61 16.64
N GLY A 54 -1.30 -3.01 17.55
CA GLY A 54 -0.16 -2.19 17.98
C GLY A 54 0.93 -2.07 16.92
N GLU A 55 1.05 -3.08 16.07
CA GLU A 55 2.15 -3.26 15.11
C GLU A 55 1.89 -2.54 13.78
N VAL A 56 0.61 -2.35 13.43
CA VAL A 56 0.17 -1.74 12.16
C VAL A 56 0.87 -0.41 11.90
N ASN A 57 1.01 0.45 12.92
CA ASN A 57 1.59 1.78 12.77
C ASN A 57 3.08 1.74 12.39
N GLN A 58 3.84 0.84 13.00
CA GLN A 58 5.26 0.68 12.72
C GLN A 58 5.46 0.21 11.28
N TYR A 59 4.76 -0.86 10.88
CA TYR A 59 4.85 -1.39 9.52
C TYR A 59 4.34 -0.40 8.46
N PHE A 60 3.26 0.32 8.76
CA PHE A 60 2.77 1.38 7.87
C PHE A 60 3.85 2.44 7.68
N PHE A 61 4.48 2.91 8.75
CA PHE A 61 5.53 3.91 8.67
C PHE A 61 6.73 3.41 7.84
N ASP A 62 7.25 2.23 8.16
CA ASP A 62 8.45 1.67 7.54
C ASP A 62 8.29 1.50 6.01
N ILE A 63 7.10 1.09 5.57
CA ILE A 63 6.79 0.86 4.16
C ILE A 63 6.40 2.17 3.45
N MET A 64 5.51 2.95 4.06
CA MET A 64 4.91 4.11 3.39
C MET A 64 5.81 5.33 3.36
N PHE A 65 6.68 5.53 4.36
CA PHE A 65 7.55 6.70 4.40
C PHE A 65 8.46 6.78 3.17
N SER A 66 9.21 5.72 2.89
CA SER A 66 10.12 5.66 1.73
C SER A 66 9.36 5.76 0.40
N THR A 67 8.16 5.17 0.34
CA THR A 67 7.28 5.20 -0.83
C THR A 67 6.78 6.62 -1.12
N LEU A 68 6.30 7.32 -0.10
CA LEU A 68 5.81 8.70 -0.22
C LEU A 68 6.94 9.68 -0.57
N VAL A 69 8.15 9.46 -0.04
CA VAL A 69 9.32 10.24 -0.44
C VAL A 69 9.59 10.07 -1.94
N ARG A 70 9.65 8.82 -2.43
CA ARG A 70 9.87 8.53 -3.86
C ARG A 70 8.75 9.06 -4.76
N LEU A 71 7.52 9.07 -4.26
CA LEU A 71 6.38 9.58 -5.00
C LEU A 71 6.45 11.11 -5.21
N ASN A 72 6.84 11.86 -4.17
CA ASN A 72 6.64 13.30 -4.11
C ASN A 72 7.92 14.12 -4.35
N TYR A 73 9.09 13.52 -4.21
CA TYR A 73 10.40 14.18 -4.35
C TYR A 73 11.16 13.65 -5.54
N LYS A 74 11.91 14.52 -6.23
CA LYS A 74 12.69 14.09 -7.39
C LYS A 74 13.88 13.24 -6.99
N THR A 75 14.48 13.56 -5.84
CA THR A 75 15.65 12.85 -5.32
C THR A 75 15.56 12.69 -3.79
N ALA A 76 16.33 11.74 -3.26
CA ALA A 76 16.42 11.53 -1.82
C ALA A 76 17.06 12.73 -1.11
N GLU A 77 18.00 13.40 -1.78
CA GLU A 77 18.67 14.61 -1.28
C GLU A 77 17.66 15.75 -1.09
N GLU A 78 16.77 16.00 -2.07
CA GLU A 78 15.72 17.04 -1.95
C GLU A 78 14.82 16.77 -0.73
N ALA A 79 14.44 15.51 -0.51
CA ALA A 79 13.62 15.11 0.63
C ALA A 79 14.36 15.30 1.96
N ASN A 80 15.63 14.88 2.03
CA ASN A 80 16.47 14.97 3.22
C ASN A 80 16.77 16.42 3.60
N GLU A 81 17.10 17.28 2.62
CA GLU A 81 17.31 18.71 2.85
C GLU A 81 16.06 19.38 3.42
N ARG A 82 14.89 19.06 2.85
CA ARG A 82 13.62 19.60 3.35
C ARG A 82 13.28 19.09 4.75
N MET A 83 13.54 17.81 5.04
CA MET A 83 13.35 17.26 6.39
C MET A 83 14.23 17.96 7.39
N LYS A 84 15.54 18.05 7.11
CA LYS A 84 16.51 18.71 7.97
C LYS A 84 16.11 20.16 8.25
N LYS A 85 15.79 20.93 7.21
CA LYS A 85 15.37 22.33 7.35
C LYS A 85 14.13 22.49 8.22
N ASN A 86 13.13 21.62 8.07
CA ASN A 86 11.90 21.67 8.86
C ASN A 86 12.17 21.31 10.32
N PHE A 87 12.89 20.22 10.59
CA PHE A 87 13.18 19.79 11.96
C PHE A 87 14.12 20.76 12.68
N ASP A 88 15.12 21.34 12.00
CA ASP A 88 15.97 22.38 12.57
C ASP A 88 15.14 23.59 12.98
N SER A 89 14.18 24.01 12.14
CA SER A 89 13.28 25.13 12.45
C SER A 89 12.37 24.82 13.65
N MET A 90 11.86 23.59 13.76
CA MET A 90 11.04 23.16 14.90
C MET A 90 11.85 23.07 16.18
N LYS A 91 13.08 22.55 16.12
CA LYS A 91 14.00 22.46 17.25
C LYS A 91 14.50 23.82 17.74
N GLN A 92 14.59 24.81 16.83
CA GLN A 92 14.85 26.20 17.21
C GLN A 92 13.66 26.83 17.96
N ALA A 93 12.43 26.48 17.60
CA ALA A 93 11.23 26.98 18.26
C ALA A 93 10.95 26.26 19.60
N ASP A 94 11.27 24.97 19.69
CA ASP A 94 11.16 24.14 20.88
C ASP A 94 12.41 23.24 21.00
N PRO A 95 13.37 23.56 21.87
CA PRO A 95 14.59 22.77 22.05
C PRO A 95 14.36 21.31 22.48
N THR A 96 13.18 21.00 23.01
CA THR A 96 12.79 19.63 23.45
C THR A 96 12.10 18.83 22.34
N PHE A 97 11.88 19.43 21.17
CA PHE A 97 11.27 18.76 20.03
C PHE A 97 12.10 17.56 19.56
N GLU A 98 11.45 16.41 19.53
CA GLU A 98 11.94 15.17 18.92
C GLU A 98 10.97 14.74 17.81
N PRO A 99 11.42 14.55 16.56
CA PRO A 99 10.54 14.19 15.45
C PRO A 99 9.82 12.87 15.67
N THR A 100 8.50 12.87 15.43
CA THR A 100 7.69 11.65 15.45
C THR A 100 7.54 11.06 14.05
N MET A 101 7.12 9.79 13.94
CA MET A 101 6.76 9.17 12.65
C MET A 101 5.75 10.00 11.85
N LEU A 102 4.81 10.68 12.54
CA LEU A 102 3.83 11.54 11.90
C LEU A 102 4.48 12.78 11.26
N ASP A 103 5.52 13.33 11.88
CA ASP A 103 6.23 14.48 11.33
C ASP A 103 7.02 14.10 10.07
N TYR A 104 7.65 12.92 10.08
CA TYR A 104 8.28 12.33 8.89
C TYR A 104 7.28 12.12 7.75
N LEU A 105 6.12 11.51 8.02
CA LEU A 105 5.07 11.28 7.01
C LEU A 105 4.52 12.60 6.46
N ARG A 106 4.36 13.63 7.31
CA ARG A 106 3.92 14.95 6.88
C ARG A 106 4.88 15.57 5.88
N ILE A 107 6.18 15.39 6.09
CA ILE A 107 7.20 15.86 5.14
C ILE A 107 7.21 14.99 3.89
N ALA A 108 7.12 13.67 4.01
CA ALA A 108 7.07 12.75 2.88
C ALA A 108 5.90 13.04 1.92
N CYS A 109 4.75 13.49 2.44
CA CYS A 109 3.59 13.92 1.63
C CYS A 109 3.78 15.28 0.93
N LYS A 110 4.85 16.04 1.20
CA LYS A 110 5.22 17.33 0.60
C LYS A 110 4.24 18.51 0.80
N SER A 111 2.96 18.23 1.03
CA SER A 111 1.89 19.20 1.26
C SER A 111 0.97 18.74 2.39
N ASN A 112 0.38 19.69 3.11
CA ASN A 112 -0.56 19.39 4.18
C ASN A 112 -1.84 18.75 3.65
N GLN A 113 -2.27 19.11 2.44
CA GLN A 113 -3.47 18.54 1.82
C GLN A 113 -3.28 17.06 1.48
N LEU A 114 -2.13 16.68 0.89
CA LEU A 114 -1.85 15.27 0.59
C LEU A 114 -1.64 14.46 1.86
N TYR A 115 -1.02 15.04 2.89
CA TYR A 115 -0.91 14.40 4.21
C TYR A 115 -2.27 14.12 4.83
N LYS A 116 -3.18 15.10 4.83
CA LYS A 116 -4.56 14.91 5.33
C LYS A 116 -5.33 13.87 4.53
N ALA A 117 -5.11 13.81 3.21
CA ALA A 117 -5.70 12.77 2.38
C ALA A 117 -5.17 11.39 2.75
N MET A 118 -3.85 11.22 2.86
CA MET A 118 -3.24 9.98 3.33
C MET A 118 -3.79 9.56 4.71
N GLU A 119 -3.89 10.49 5.65
CA GLU A 119 -4.44 10.24 6.99
C GLU A 119 -5.91 9.81 6.95
N SER A 120 -6.72 10.45 6.09
CA SER A 120 -8.13 10.08 5.85
C SER A 120 -8.24 8.65 5.31
N GLU A 121 -7.42 8.32 4.32
CA GLU A 121 -7.36 6.97 3.74
C GLU A 121 -6.90 5.93 4.75
N TYR A 122 -5.92 6.28 5.59
CA TYR A 122 -5.44 5.41 6.66
C TYR A 122 -6.60 5.08 7.62
N LYS A 123 -7.27 6.11 8.13
CA LYS A 123 -8.37 5.97 9.09
C LYS A 123 -9.50 5.14 8.50
N ARG A 124 -9.86 5.39 7.23
CA ARG A 124 -10.93 4.70 6.52
C ARG A 124 -10.64 3.20 6.38
N ASN A 125 -9.49 2.84 5.80
CA ASN A 125 -9.15 1.43 5.57
C ASN A 125 -8.98 0.68 6.88
N PHE A 126 -8.35 1.29 7.88
CA PHE A 126 -8.18 0.64 9.18
C PHE A 126 -9.51 0.47 9.91
N THR A 127 -10.40 1.47 9.86
CA THR A 127 -11.74 1.37 10.44
C THR A 127 -12.54 0.22 9.84
N TRP A 128 -12.47 0.02 8.52
CA TRP A 128 -13.14 -1.10 7.87
C TRP A 128 -12.63 -2.45 8.35
N LEU A 129 -11.32 -2.60 8.49
CA LEU A 129 -10.69 -3.80 9.02
C LEU A 129 -11.12 -4.08 10.47
N LEU A 130 -11.19 -3.05 11.32
CA LEU A 130 -11.68 -3.17 12.70
C LEU A 130 -13.21 -3.43 12.79
N GLN A 131 -13.92 -3.24 11.69
CA GLN A 131 -15.31 -3.66 11.51
C GLN A 131 -15.44 -5.05 10.84
N GLY A 132 -14.31 -5.70 10.53
CA GLY A 132 -14.28 -7.05 9.98
C GLY A 132 -14.47 -7.10 8.46
N LYS A 133 -14.17 -6.04 7.71
CA LYS A 133 -14.28 -6.09 6.25
C LYS A 133 -13.16 -5.39 5.51
N PHE A 134 -12.92 -5.86 4.29
CA PHE A 134 -12.08 -5.18 3.31
C PHE A 134 -12.91 -4.19 2.51
N THR A 135 -12.29 -3.07 2.12
CA THR A 135 -12.90 -2.10 1.20
C THR A 135 -13.06 -2.74 -0.19
N THR A 136 -14.27 -2.75 -0.75
CA THR A 136 -14.46 -3.24 -2.13
C THR A 136 -13.86 -2.28 -3.16
N LEU A 137 -13.73 -2.72 -4.42
CA LEU A 137 -13.19 -1.85 -5.46
C LEU A 137 -14.13 -0.66 -5.73
N GLU A 138 -15.43 -0.92 -5.73
CA GLU A 138 -16.49 0.07 -5.92
C GLU A 138 -16.51 1.10 -4.78
N GLU A 139 -16.46 0.63 -3.53
CA GLU A 139 -16.40 1.50 -2.35
C GLU A 139 -15.15 2.39 -2.40
N HIS A 140 -14.00 1.82 -2.76
CA HIS A 140 -12.77 2.58 -2.86
C HIS A 140 -12.87 3.69 -3.91
N VAL A 141 -13.21 3.33 -5.15
CA VAL A 141 -13.31 4.27 -6.28
C VAL A 141 -14.31 5.38 -5.96
N ARG A 142 -15.45 5.05 -5.35
CA ARG A 142 -16.49 6.02 -5.01
C ARG A 142 -16.05 6.98 -3.90
N ASP A 143 -15.44 6.46 -2.83
CA ASP A 143 -15.36 7.17 -1.55
C ASP A 143 -13.95 7.69 -1.22
N TYR A 144 -12.93 7.43 -2.04
CA TYR A 144 -11.57 7.88 -1.70
C TYR A 144 -11.47 9.40 -1.67
N THR A 145 -10.49 9.92 -0.95
CA THR A 145 -10.26 11.35 -0.81
C THR A 145 -9.74 11.92 -2.13
N HIS A 146 -10.64 12.44 -2.95
CA HIS A 146 -10.31 13.07 -4.23
C HIS A 146 -9.67 14.45 -4.01
N GLY A 147 -8.76 14.84 -4.89
CA GLY A 147 -8.11 16.14 -4.83
C GLY A 147 -7.55 16.56 -6.19
N ILE A 148 -7.32 17.86 -6.34
CA ILE A 148 -6.84 18.44 -7.60
C ILE A 148 -5.30 18.40 -7.63
N LEU A 149 -4.75 17.58 -8.52
CA LEU A 149 -3.42 17.65 -9.15
C LEU A 149 -2.32 18.45 -8.41
N ILE A 150 -1.95 18.01 -7.20
CA ILE A 150 -0.79 18.57 -6.46
C ILE A 150 0.53 18.09 -7.07
N SER A 151 0.56 16.87 -7.60
CA SER A 151 1.67 16.28 -8.34
C SER A 151 1.17 15.14 -9.23
N LEU A 152 1.95 14.86 -10.27
CA LEU A 152 1.67 13.83 -11.27
C LEU A 152 2.85 12.87 -11.30
N THR A 153 2.57 11.58 -11.12
CA THR A 153 3.55 10.50 -11.20
C THR A 153 3.29 9.68 -12.45
N ASP A 154 4.32 9.19 -13.11
CA ASP A 154 4.17 8.28 -14.24
C ASP A 154 3.55 6.94 -13.81
N GLU A 155 2.75 6.32 -14.68
CA GLU A 155 2.12 5.02 -14.41
C GLU A 155 3.15 3.94 -14.01
N PRO A 156 4.28 3.76 -14.71
CA PRO A 156 5.33 2.79 -14.33
C PRO A 156 5.84 2.96 -12.90
N MET A 157 6.23 4.18 -12.50
CA MET A 157 6.69 4.46 -11.14
C MET A 157 5.60 4.17 -10.11
N ALA A 158 4.35 4.54 -10.39
CA ALA A 158 3.25 4.28 -9.47
C ALA A 158 2.98 2.78 -9.29
N ILE A 159 3.03 2.00 -10.38
CA ILE A 159 2.93 0.54 -10.33
C ILE A 159 4.10 -0.03 -9.51
N HIS A 160 5.33 0.39 -9.81
CA HIS A 160 6.51 -0.06 -9.09
C HIS A 160 6.37 0.15 -7.56
N LEU A 161 5.96 1.36 -7.15
CA LEU A 161 5.75 1.67 -5.73
C LEU A 161 4.62 0.83 -5.11
N LEU A 162 3.48 0.68 -5.80
CA LEU A 162 2.34 -0.12 -5.31
C LEU A 162 2.70 -1.60 -5.13
N VAL A 163 3.38 -2.20 -6.11
CA VAL A 163 3.80 -3.61 -6.04
C VAL A 163 4.71 -3.83 -4.84
N ARG A 164 5.68 -2.94 -4.61
CA ARG A 164 6.57 -3.01 -3.44
C ARG A 164 5.81 -2.87 -2.12
N ILE A 165 4.82 -1.98 -2.04
CA ILE A 165 3.95 -1.87 -0.86
C ILE A 165 3.25 -3.19 -0.60
N ILE A 166 2.59 -3.77 -1.61
CA ILE A 166 1.80 -4.99 -1.46
C ILE A 166 2.69 -6.15 -0.99
N VAL A 167 3.84 -6.35 -1.64
CA VAL A 167 4.75 -7.45 -1.29
C VAL A 167 5.29 -7.28 0.14
N LYS A 168 5.78 -6.10 0.50
CA LYS A 168 6.35 -5.85 1.84
C LYS A 168 5.30 -5.87 2.94
N ALA A 169 4.12 -5.30 2.70
CA ALA A 169 3.03 -5.29 3.67
C ALA A 169 2.48 -6.71 3.89
N TYR A 170 2.35 -7.50 2.83
CA TYR A 170 1.93 -8.90 2.93
C TYR A 170 2.96 -9.74 3.71
N ALA A 171 4.25 -9.58 3.43
CA ALA A 171 5.31 -10.24 4.20
C ALA A 171 5.32 -9.80 5.68
N ALA A 172 5.13 -8.51 5.95
CA ALA A 172 4.98 -7.99 7.31
C ALA A 172 3.76 -8.61 8.04
N GLY A 173 2.63 -8.73 7.33
CA GLY A 173 1.43 -9.38 7.86
C GLY A 173 1.66 -10.85 8.18
N LEU A 174 2.31 -11.59 7.28
CA LEU A 174 2.69 -12.98 7.51
C LEU A 174 3.57 -13.10 8.76
N LYS A 175 4.59 -12.25 8.89
CA LYS A 175 5.48 -12.23 10.07
C LYS A 175 4.72 -11.94 11.36
N CYS A 176 3.76 -11.02 11.35
CA CYS A 176 2.91 -10.73 12.51
C CYS A 176 2.01 -11.90 12.90
N GLY A 177 1.35 -12.52 11.93
CA GLY A 177 0.40 -13.62 12.20
C GLY A 177 1.06 -14.99 12.42
N SER A 178 2.35 -15.13 12.12
CA SER A 178 3.10 -16.36 12.32
C SER A 178 3.44 -16.58 13.80
N LYS A 179 3.47 -17.84 14.23
CA LYS A 179 4.07 -18.18 15.53
C LYS A 179 5.58 -18.05 15.47
N GLU A 180 6.21 -17.76 16.61
CA GLU A 180 7.67 -17.69 16.71
C GLU A 180 8.31 -18.98 16.17
N GLY A 181 9.19 -18.82 15.17
CA GLY A 181 9.92 -19.92 14.54
C GLY A 181 9.25 -20.55 13.30
N GLU A 182 8.03 -20.16 12.95
CA GLU A 182 7.38 -20.60 11.70
C GLU A 182 7.72 -19.66 10.54
N GLN A 183 8.29 -20.21 9.47
CA GLN A 183 8.48 -19.50 8.20
C GLN A 183 7.30 -19.79 7.28
N HIS A 184 6.50 -18.76 7.01
CA HIS A 184 5.41 -18.84 6.04
C HIS A 184 5.90 -18.40 4.66
N GLN A 185 5.73 -19.27 3.67
CA GLN A 185 5.94 -18.91 2.28
C GLN A 185 4.81 -18.00 1.78
N LEU A 186 5.11 -17.13 0.82
CA LEU A 186 4.12 -16.25 0.22
C LEU A 186 3.03 -17.08 -0.47
N HIS A 187 1.76 -16.86 -0.11
CA HIS A 187 0.65 -17.48 -0.83
C HIS A 187 0.39 -16.75 -2.15
N MET A 188 0.99 -17.26 -3.23
CA MET A 188 0.97 -16.63 -4.55
C MET A 188 -0.44 -16.31 -5.08
N PRO A 189 -1.48 -17.15 -4.90
CA PRO A 189 -2.84 -16.79 -5.33
C PRO A 189 -3.38 -15.54 -4.64
N THR A 190 -3.18 -15.39 -3.32
CA THR A 190 -3.58 -14.18 -2.58
C THR A 190 -2.82 -12.97 -3.12
N LEU A 191 -1.50 -13.11 -3.29
CA LEU A 191 -0.65 -12.02 -3.76
C LEU A 191 -1.04 -11.53 -5.16
N HIS A 192 -1.22 -12.45 -6.12
CA HIS A 192 -1.67 -12.09 -7.47
C HIS A 192 -3.06 -11.45 -7.47
N GLY A 193 -4.00 -11.95 -6.68
CA GLY A 193 -5.33 -11.37 -6.56
C GLY A 193 -5.29 -9.92 -6.05
N MET A 194 -4.48 -9.64 -5.03
CA MET A 194 -4.28 -8.28 -4.53
C MET A 194 -3.61 -7.38 -5.56
N LEU A 195 -2.56 -7.86 -6.24
CA LEU A 195 -1.85 -7.10 -7.27
C LEU A 195 -2.78 -6.71 -8.42
N LEU A 196 -3.55 -7.68 -8.93
CA LEU A 196 -4.51 -7.47 -10.01
C LEU A 196 -5.51 -6.35 -9.66
N ASN A 197 -6.15 -6.48 -8.50
CA ASN A 197 -7.19 -5.55 -8.05
C ASN A 197 -6.64 -4.14 -7.77
N ASN A 198 -5.53 -4.04 -7.06
CA ASN A 198 -4.96 -2.74 -6.69
C ASN A 198 -4.33 -2.02 -7.90
N VAL A 199 -3.68 -2.74 -8.82
CA VAL A 199 -3.15 -2.14 -10.05
C VAL A 199 -4.29 -1.67 -10.95
N ASN A 200 -5.36 -2.46 -11.06
CA ASN A 200 -6.54 -2.05 -11.83
C ASN A 200 -7.15 -0.75 -11.27
N ILE A 201 -7.32 -0.63 -9.95
CA ILE A 201 -7.80 0.61 -9.33
C ILE A 201 -6.84 1.76 -9.60
N LEU A 202 -5.54 1.53 -9.39
CA LEU A 202 -4.50 2.55 -9.57
C LEU A 202 -4.54 3.14 -10.98
N LEU A 203 -4.77 2.30 -12.00
CA LEU A 203 -4.69 2.74 -13.39
C LEU A 203 -6.05 3.14 -13.97
N ASN A 204 -7.11 2.39 -13.69
CA ASN A 204 -8.38 2.50 -14.42
C ASN A 204 -9.50 3.18 -13.63
N GLU A 205 -9.32 3.43 -12.32
CA GLU A 205 -10.32 4.04 -11.43
C GLU A 205 -11.73 3.44 -11.58
N THR A 206 -11.80 2.16 -11.92
CA THR A 206 -13.04 1.42 -12.13
C THR A 206 -12.82 -0.03 -11.73
N PRO A 207 -13.86 -0.76 -11.26
CA PRO A 207 -13.76 -2.20 -11.07
C PRO A 207 -13.42 -2.92 -12.38
N LEU A 208 -12.73 -4.06 -12.26
CA LEU A 208 -12.47 -4.96 -13.40
C LEU A 208 -13.79 -5.35 -14.05
N LYS A 209 -13.86 -5.22 -15.38
CA LYS A 209 -15.10 -5.44 -16.14
C LYS A 209 -15.15 -6.82 -16.79
N SER A 210 -13.99 -7.42 -17.04
CA SER A 210 -13.93 -8.68 -17.76
C SER A 210 -14.50 -9.85 -16.99
N SER A 211 -15.22 -10.69 -17.73
CA SER A 211 -15.72 -11.98 -17.30
C SER A 211 -14.74 -13.12 -17.61
N THR A 212 -13.52 -12.82 -18.06
CA THR A 212 -12.51 -13.84 -18.35
C THR A 212 -11.94 -14.40 -17.05
N GLU A 213 -11.69 -15.71 -17.05
CA GLU A 213 -10.95 -16.38 -15.97
C GLU A 213 -9.46 -16.48 -16.27
N ASP A 214 -9.01 -16.08 -17.47
CA ASP A 214 -7.58 -16.09 -17.84
C ASP A 214 -6.79 -15.01 -17.06
N PRO A 215 -5.88 -15.40 -16.15
CA PRO A 215 -5.10 -14.46 -15.36
C PRO A 215 -4.27 -13.51 -16.22
N VAL A 216 -3.74 -13.98 -17.36
CA VAL A 216 -2.90 -13.16 -18.24
C VAL A 216 -3.74 -12.06 -18.89
N ALA A 217 -4.95 -12.40 -19.37
CA ALA A 217 -5.87 -11.42 -19.91
C ALA A 217 -6.32 -10.38 -18.85
N LEU A 218 -6.56 -10.82 -17.61
CA LEU A 218 -6.93 -9.94 -16.51
C LEU A 218 -5.81 -8.93 -16.18
N PHE A 219 -4.56 -9.38 -16.07
CA PHE A 219 -3.43 -8.48 -15.83
C PHE A 219 -3.18 -7.53 -17.01
N LYS A 220 -3.38 -7.99 -18.26
CA LYS A 220 -3.32 -7.12 -19.44
C LYS A 220 -4.35 -6.00 -19.36
N GLU A 221 -5.60 -6.33 -19.04
CA GLU A 221 -6.67 -5.34 -18.87
C GLU A 221 -6.37 -4.37 -17.73
N ALA A 222 -6.00 -4.88 -16.55
CA ALA A 222 -5.64 -4.06 -15.41
C ALA A 222 -4.52 -3.07 -15.75
N CYS A 223 -3.53 -3.49 -16.54
CA CYS A 223 -2.42 -2.68 -17.00
C CYS A 223 -2.71 -1.88 -18.29
N LYS A 224 -3.99 -1.67 -18.67
CA LYS A 224 -4.40 -0.90 -19.87
C LYS A 224 -3.90 -1.46 -21.20
N ASN A 225 -3.55 -2.74 -21.24
CA ASN A 225 -2.87 -3.41 -22.37
C ASN A 225 -1.52 -2.77 -22.74
N GLU A 226 -0.91 -2.01 -21.83
CA GLU A 226 0.39 -1.39 -22.03
C GLU A 226 1.49 -2.36 -21.58
N GLU A 227 2.34 -2.77 -22.52
CA GLU A 227 3.41 -3.75 -22.26
C GLU A 227 4.40 -3.26 -21.19
N GLU A 228 4.73 -1.98 -21.18
CA GLU A 228 5.60 -1.36 -20.16
C GLU A 228 5.04 -1.54 -18.75
N ASN A 229 3.74 -1.29 -18.54
CA ASN A 229 3.09 -1.43 -17.24
C ASN A 229 3.08 -2.89 -16.76
N ILE A 230 2.83 -3.83 -17.67
CA ILE A 230 2.86 -5.27 -17.38
C ILE A 230 4.28 -5.71 -16.97
N ASN A 231 5.28 -5.30 -17.75
CA ASN A 231 6.68 -5.64 -17.48
C ASN A 231 7.14 -5.06 -16.14
N VAL A 232 6.80 -3.80 -15.84
CA VAL A 232 7.15 -3.17 -14.57
C VAL A 232 6.49 -3.87 -13.39
N LEU A 233 5.22 -4.27 -13.51
CA LEU A 233 4.51 -5.03 -12.47
C LEU A 233 5.25 -6.33 -12.12
N PHE A 234 5.49 -7.18 -13.12
CA PHE A 234 6.08 -8.51 -12.88
C PHE A 234 7.57 -8.45 -12.55
N ASN A 235 8.33 -7.54 -13.15
CA ASN A 235 9.74 -7.35 -12.78
C ASN A 235 9.86 -6.86 -11.34
N THR A 236 9.04 -5.87 -10.95
CA THR A 236 9.04 -5.38 -9.57
C THR A 236 8.60 -6.44 -8.58
N LEU A 237 7.62 -7.28 -8.93
CA LEU A 237 7.21 -8.42 -8.10
C LEU A 237 8.38 -9.38 -7.88
N ASN A 238 9.05 -9.79 -8.96
CA ASN A 238 10.19 -10.70 -8.89
C ASN A 238 11.34 -10.11 -8.07
N ASP A 239 11.66 -8.83 -8.24
CA ASP A 239 12.73 -8.16 -7.51
C ASP A 239 12.38 -8.03 -6.03
N ALA A 240 11.15 -7.63 -5.69
CA ALA A 240 10.71 -7.54 -4.31
C ALA A 240 10.68 -8.91 -3.60
N MET A 241 10.32 -9.98 -4.32
CA MET A 241 10.38 -11.34 -3.78
C MET A 241 11.81 -11.81 -3.53
N LYS A 242 12.77 -11.45 -4.40
CA LYS A 242 14.19 -11.76 -4.20
C LYS A 242 14.75 -11.04 -2.99
N GLU A 243 14.47 -9.74 -2.85
CA GLU A 243 14.88 -8.95 -1.69
C GLU A 243 14.39 -9.60 -0.38
N LEU A 244 13.12 -10.03 -0.33
CA LEU A 244 12.57 -10.71 0.84
C LEU A 244 13.21 -12.06 1.16
N ALA A 245 13.77 -12.75 0.16
CA ALA A 245 14.45 -14.02 0.36
C ALA A 245 15.90 -13.84 0.90
N GLU A 246 16.43 -12.63 0.80
CA GLU A 246 17.76 -12.24 1.29
C GLU A 246 17.73 -11.63 2.71
N GLU A 247 16.54 -11.28 3.21
CA GLU A 247 16.27 -10.77 4.57
C GLU A 247 16.13 -11.88 5.62
#